data_AF-A0A7W3Y0P5-F1
#
_entry.id   AF-A0A7W3Y0P5-F1
#
_cell.length_a   1.000
_cell.length_b   1.000
_cell.length_c   1.000
_cell.angle_alpha   90.00
_cell.angle_beta   90.00
_cell.angle_gamma   90.00
#
_symmetry.space_group_name_H-M   'P 1'
#
loop_
_entity.id
_entity.type
_entity.pdbx_description
1 polymer ?
#
loop_
_entity_poly.entity_id
_entity_poly.type
_entity_poly.pdbx_seq_one_letter_code
_entity_poly.pdbx_strand_id
1 'polypeptide(L)'
;MSSTDRPGEVTAPAGRSFRRFRHALRLRSLGAEPGGARLERMRSSPHFRDGAFRNERPIDGLDVTDYLPLLRESLNREARARRHPARP
;
A
#
# COMPACT_ATOMS: atom_id res chain seq x y z
N MET A 1 -7.93 46.88 2.52
CA MET A 1 -6.93 46.70 1.43
C MET A 1 -5.69 46.12 2.10
N SER A 2 -5.16 44.93 1.84
CA SER A 2 -5.43 43.82 0.92
C SER A 2 -4.70 42.61 1.54
N SER A 3 -5.35 41.46 1.76
CA SER A 3 -5.39 40.30 0.85
C SER A 3 -4.03 39.87 0.30
N THR A 4 -3.50 38.76 0.85
CA THR A 4 -2.55 37.82 0.21
C THR A 4 -2.59 36.55 1.05
N ASP A 5 -3.55 35.67 0.79
CA ASP A 5 -3.49 34.54 -0.18
C ASP A 5 -2.75 33.33 0.42
N ARG A 6 -3.54 32.35 0.86
CA ARG A 6 -3.08 31.07 1.43
C ARG A 6 -2.89 30.10 0.26
N PRO A 7 -1.69 29.53 0.04
CA PRO A 7 -1.51 28.60 -1.06
C PRO A 7 -2.20 27.26 -0.77
N GLY A 8 -3.23 26.98 -1.58
CA GLY A 8 -3.43 25.68 -2.22
C GLY A 8 -3.59 24.47 -1.30
N GLU A 9 -4.82 24.26 -0.82
CA GLU A 9 -5.27 22.94 -0.41
C GLU A 9 -5.27 22.03 -1.66
N VAL A 10 -4.24 21.19 -1.78
CA VAL A 10 -4.12 20.19 -2.84
C VAL A 10 -5.20 19.13 -2.59
N THR A 11 -6.38 19.40 -3.13
CA THR A 11 -7.47 18.43 -3.21
C THR A 11 -7.05 17.40 -4.25
N ALA A 12 -6.46 16.28 -3.80
CA ALA A 12 -6.09 15.18 -4.67
C ALA A 12 -7.37 14.56 -5.28
N PRO A 13 -7.60 14.65 -6.60
CA PRO A 13 -8.72 13.98 -7.24
C PRO A 13 -8.25 12.62 -7.75
N ALA A 14 -8.80 11.53 -7.20
CA ALA A 14 -9.10 10.27 -7.92
C ALA A 14 -9.33 9.09 -6.95
N GLY A 15 -10.36 9.18 -6.10
CA GLY A 15 -10.79 8.06 -5.25
C GLY A 15 -11.57 6.95 -5.98
N ARG A 16 -11.72 6.99 -7.31
CA ARG A 16 -12.70 6.14 -8.04
C ARG A 16 -12.11 5.04 -8.92
N SER A 17 -10.82 5.07 -9.24
CA SER A 17 -10.19 4.15 -10.21
C SER A 17 -9.39 3.00 -9.58
N PHE A 18 -8.97 3.12 -8.31
CA PHE A 18 -8.12 2.10 -7.67
C PHE A 18 -8.85 0.84 -7.16
N ARG A 19 -10.17 0.88 -6.93
CA ARG A 19 -10.90 -0.26 -6.35
C ARG A 19 -11.03 -1.46 -7.31
N ARG A 20 -11.18 -1.22 -8.61
CA ARG A 20 -11.38 -2.29 -9.62
C ARG A 20 -10.09 -3.08 -9.89
N PHE A 21 -8.94 -2.41 -9.91
CA PHE A 21 -7.65 -3.06 -10.21
C PHE A 21 -7.16 -4.00 -9.10
N ARG A 22 -7.47 -3.71 -7.83
CA ARG A 22 -7.05 -4.57 -6.70
C ARG A 22 -7.77 -5.92 -6.66
N HIS A 23 -9.00 -6.03 -7.17
CA HIS A 23 -9.67 -7.33 -7.32
C HIS A 23 -9.07 -8.16 -8.46
N ALA A 24 -8.56 -7.51 -9.50
CA ALA A 24 -7.99 -8.20 -10.67
C ALA A 24 -6.59 -8.79 -10.43
N LEU A 25 -5.83 -8.23 -9.48
CA LEU A 25 -4.44 -8.65 -9.17
C LEU A 25 -4.32 -9.35 -7.81
N ARG A 26 -5.36 -10.05 -7.37
CA ARG A 26 -5.23 -10.85 -6.15
C ARG A 26 -4.46 -12.13 -6.47
N LEU A 27 -3.21 -12.18 -6.04
CA LEU A 27 -2.43 -13.42 -6.08
C LEU A 27 -3.23 -14.51 -5.35
N ARG A 28 -3.51 -15.63 -6.05
CA ARG A 28 -4.25 -16.76 -5.50
C ARG A 28 -3.64 -17.30 -4.20
N SER A 29 -2.34 -17.11 -4.00
CA SER A 29 -1.61 -17.47 -2.78
C SER A 29 -1.98 -16.64 -1.54
N LEU A 30 -2.58 -15.45 -1.71
CA LEU A 30 -2.98 -14.56 -0.60
C LEU A 30 -4.34 -14.95 0.04
N GLY A 31 -4.79 -16.18 -0.20
CA GLY A 31 -5.98 -16.75 0.42
C GLY A 31 -7.31 -16.22 -0.12
N ALA A 32 -8.40 -16.74 0.45
CA ALA A 32 -9.78 -16.48 0.05
C ALA A 32 -10.24 -15.04 0.38
N GLU A 33 -11.29 -14.60 -0.31
CA GLU A 33 -11.91 -13.31 -0.04
C GLU A 33 -12.54 -13.30 1.37
N PRO A 34 -12.28 -12.25 2.19
CA PRO A 34 -12.89 -12.18 3.50
C PRO A 34 -14.41 -11.98 3.37
N GLY A 35 -15.17 -12.97 3.85
CA GLY A 35 -16.64 -12.92 3.91
C GLY A 35 -17.19 -12.95 5.33
N GLY A 36 -18.52 -12.84 5.44
CA GLY A 36 -19.28 -12.99 6.69
C GLY A 36 -18.76 -12.15 7.86
N ALA A 37 -18.72 -12.75 9.05
CA ALA A 37 -18.27 -12.10 10.30
C ALA A 37 -16.85 -11.51 10.22
N ARG A 38 -15.97 -12.05 9.35
CA ARG A 38 -14.64 -11.46 9.15
C ARG A 38 -14.74 -10.11 8.45
N LEU A 39 -15.58 -10.01 7.43
CA LEU A 39 -15.78 -8.77 6.69
C LEU A 39 -16.47 -7.71 7.56
N GLU A 40 -17.41 -8.12 8.42
CA GLU A 40 -18.08 -7.23 9.38
C GLU A 40 -17.07 -6.62 10.37
N ARG A 41 -16.19 -7.44 10.94
CA ARG A 41 -15.10 -6.96 11.82
C ARG A 41 -14.13 -6.02 11.10
N MET A 42 -13.82 -6.30 9.83
CA MET A 42 -12.99 -5.40 9.04
C MET A 42 -13.69 -4.05 8.86
N ARG A 43 -14.97 -4.05 8.50
CA ARG A 43 -15.78 -2.83 8.30
C ARG A 43 -16.01 -2.03 9.58
N SER A 44 -16.04 -2.68 10.74
CA SER A 44 -16.16 -2.00 12.03
C SER A 44 -14.85 -1.38 12.52
N SER A 45 -13.72 -1.65 11.86
CA SER A 45 -12.42 -1.11 12.24
C SER A 45 -12.31 0.38 11.86
N PRO A 46 -11.83 1.25 12.77
CA PRO A 46 -11.60 2.68 12.48
C PRO A 46 -10.60 2.93 11.33
N HIS A 47 -9.69 1.98 11.10
CA HIS A 47 -8.63 2.05 10.10
C HIS A 47 -9.07 1.50 8.73
N PHE A 48 -10.23 0.85 8.64
CA PHE A 48 -10.72 0.32 7.37
C PHE A 48 -11.59 1.36 6.66
N ARG A 49 -11.02 2.03 5.67
CA ARG A 49 -11.69 3.10 4.91
C ARG A 49 -11.45 2.91 3.42
N ASP A 50 -12.47 3.24 2.63
CA ASP A 50 -12.43 3.10 1.17
C ASP A 50 -12.12 1.68 0.63
N GLY A 51 -12.42 0.64 1.41
CA GLY A 51 -12.14 -0.76 1.04
C GLY A 51 -10.68 -1.18 1.22
N ALA A 52 -9.88 -0.39 1.92
CA ALA A 52 -8.51 -0.74 2.30
C ALA A 52 -8.22 -0.33 3.75
N PHE A 53 -7.20 -0.93 4.35
CA PHE A 53 -6.66 -0.43 5.60
C PHE A 53 -5.81 0.82 5.33
N ARG A 54 -6.04 1.86 6.12
CA ARG A 54 -5.31 3.13 6.07
C ARG A 54 -4.53 3.31 7.36
N ASN A 55 -3.27 3.73 7.23
CA ASN A 55 -2.45 4.12 8.37
C ASN A 55 -2.90 5.49 8.88
N GLU A 56 -2.75 5.73 10.18
CA GLU A 56 -3.09 7.03 10.79
C GLU A 56 -2.22 8.16 10.27
N ARG A 57 -0.96 7.84 9.97
CA ARG A 57 -0.01 8.75 9.34
C ARG A 57 0.33 8.24 7.94
N PRO A 58 0.45 9.12 6.94
CA PRO A 58 1.01 8.74 5.67
C PRO A 58 2.43 8.20 5.91
N ILE A 59 2.75 7.10 5.26
CA ILE A 59 4.12 6.62 5.17
C ILE A 59 4.60 7.07 3.81
N ASP A 60 5.74 7.75 3.78
CA ASP A 60 6.36 8.14 2.52
C ASP A 60 6.62 6.89 1.70
N GLY A 61 6.15 6.91 0.45
CA GLY A 61 6.41 5.84 -0.49
C GLY A 61 7.90 5.77 -0.78
N LEU A 62 8.39 4.57 -1.06
CA LEU A 62 9.74 4.40 -1.56
C LEU A 62 9.84 5.05 -2.94
N ASP A 63 10.79 5.96 -3.14
CA ASP A 63 11.02 6.55 -4.45
C ASP A 63 11.55 5.49 -5.44
N VAL A 64 11.36 5.72 -6.73
CA VAL A 64 11.85 4.82 -7.78
C VAL A 64 13.37 4.69 -7.70
N THR A 65 14.08 5.79 -7.42
CA THR A 65 15.54 5.77 -7.29
C THR A 65 16.00 4.90 -6.12
N ASP A 66 15.30 4.96 -4.99
CA ASP A 66 15.56 4.12 -3.81
C ASP A 66 15.17 2.65 -4.04
N TYR A 67 14.21 2.39 -4.93
CA TYR A 67 13.75 1.04 -5.25
C TYR A 67 14.70 0.27 -6.18
N LEU A 68 15.40 0.95 -7.10
CA LEU A 68 16.24 0.29 -8.10
C LEU A 68 17.35 -0.61 -7.50
N PRO A 69 18.11 -0.19 -6.46
CA PRO A 69 19.09 -1.04 -5.81
C PRO A 69 18.46 -2.28 -5.18
N LEU A 70 17.32 -2.11 -4.50
CA LEU A 70 16.59 -3.20 -3.86
C LEU A 70 16.06 -4.20 -4.88
N LEU A 71 15.52 -3.72 -6.01
CA LEU A 71 15.06 -4.58 -7.09
C LEU A 71 16.22 -5.37 -7.69
N ARG A 72 17.35 -4.72 -7.98
CA ARG A 72 18.56 -5.37 -8.50
C ARG A 72 19.04 -6.48 -7.57
N GLU A 73 19.09 -6.20 -6.27
CA GLU A 73 19.48 -7.16 -5.24
C GLU A 73 18.43 -8.26 -5.04
N SER A 74 17.14 -7.95 -5.23
CA SER A 74 16.06 -8.94 -5.22
C SER A 74 16.12 -9.87 -6.43
N LEU A 75 16.70 -9.45 -7.57
CA LEU A 75 16.82 -10.27 -8.77
C LEU A 75 18.11 -11.09 -8.78
N ASN A 76 19.14 -10.64 -8.05
CA ASN A 76 20.42 -11.34 -7.91
C ASN A 76 20.24 -12.73 -7.27
N ARG A 77 20.23 -13.76 -8.12
CA ARG A 77 20.00 -15.15 -7.72
C ARG A 77 21.11 -15.70 -6.84
N GLU A 78 22.35 -15.32 -7.09
CA GLU A 78 23.50 -15.75 -6.29
C GLU A 78 23.49 -15.11 -4.91
N ALA A 79 23.20 -13.81 -4.82
CA ALA A 79 23.08 -13.14 -3.53
C ALA A 79 21.92 -13.71 -2.71
N ARG A 80 20.78 -14.03 -3.36
CA ARG A 80 19.66 -14.73 -2.71
C ARG A 80 20.04 -16.12 -2.20
N ALA A 81 20.81 -16.89 -2.96
CA ALA A 81 21.25 -18.22 -2.54
C ALA A 81 22.16 -18.18 -1.30
N ARG A 82 22.89 -17.08 -1.10
CA ARG A 82 23.78 -16.86 0.06
C ARG A 82 23.06 -16.27 1.28
N ARG A 83 21.81 -15.81 1.14
CA ARG A 83 21.01 -15.36 2.28
C ARG A 83 20.58 -16.56 3.09
N HIS A 84 21.27 -16.80 4.19
CA HIS A 84 20.80 -17.71 5.22
C HIS A 84 19.76 -17.00 6.09
N PRO A 85 18.63 -17.65 6.43
CA PRO A 85 17.75 -17.10 7.45
C PRO A 85 18.57 -16.91 8.73
N ALA A 86 18.36 -15.80 9.42
CA ALA A 86 18.87 -15.65 10.77
C ALA A 86 18.35 -16.86 11.58
N ARG A 87 19.28 -17.70 12.07
CA ARG A 87 18.89 -18.80 12.94
C ARG A 87 18.28 -18.20 14.22
N PRO A 88 17.22 -18.82 14.78
CA PRO A 88 16.61 -18.38 16.04
C PRO A 88 17.64 -18.28 17.17
#